data_AF-A0A439KSJ3-F1
#
_entry.id   AF-A0A439KSJ3-F1
#
_cell.length_a   1.000
_cell.length_b   1.000
_cell.length_c   1.000
_cell.angle_alpha   90.00
_cell.angle_beta   90.00
_cell.angle_gamma   90.00
#
_symmetry.space_group_name_H-M   'P 1'
#
loop_
_entity.id
_entity.type
_entity.pdbx_description
1 polymer ?
#
loop_
_entity_poly.entity_id
_entity_poly.type
_entity_poly.pdbx_seq_one_letter_code
_entity_poly.pdbx_strand_id
1 'polypeptide(L)'
;MCVRTCDGYFFPMSNAASLGDFERDQKNCNSSCPGTEMQVFYTRGIGDDSADMTSSATGRPYSELPTAYLYKQPETLRPPACGCNAAQNFEIIAGNPPSPEQTEADVETKPLIPAPVAKADQGADPETLANVEGELDREAIKRLAVKPSPTTLPPPGRRKVRVVGPTFLPDPEAATDLQAPAPKAAP
;
A
#
# COMPACT_ATOMS: atom_id res chain seq x y z
N MET A 1 -3.47 -7.93 -28.75
CA MET A 1 -2.63 -8.92 -28.04
C MET A 1 -1.26 -8.32 -27.77
N CYS A 2 -0.69 -8.55 -26.61
CA CYS A 2 0.69 -8.16 -26.30
C CYS A 2 1.58 -9.41 -26.38
N VAL A 3 2.64 -9.33 -27.17
CA VAL A 3 3.55 -10.44 -27.47
C VAL A 3 4.94 -10.10 -26.95
N ARG A 4 5.52 -11.00 -26.17
CA ARG A 4 6.92 -10.97 -25.80
C ARG A 4 7.73 -11.61 -26.92
N THR A 5 8.57 -10.82 -27.58
CA THR A 5 9.24 -11.24 -28.83
C THR A 5 10.41 -12.20 -28.60
N CYS A 6 10.92 -12.32 -27.38
CA CYS A 6 12.06 -13.20 -27.09
C CYS A 6 11.69 -14.69 -26.94
N ASP A 7 10.43 -15.03 -26.60
CA ASP A 7 9.94 -16.42 -26.49
C ASP A 7 8.56 -16.64 -27.16
N GLY A 8 8.04 -15.60 -27.79
CA GLY A 8 6.75 -15.60 -28.47
C GLY A 8 5.55 -15.68 -27.51
N TYR A 9 5.72 -15.57 -26.19
CA TYR A 9 4.59 -15.61 -25.28
C TYR A 9 3.64 -14.44 -25.54
N PHE A 10 2.32 -14.70 -25.57
CA PHE A 10 1.34 -13.64 -25.78
C PHE A 10 0.19 -13.69 -24.79
N PHE A 11 -0.34 -12.51 -24.45
CA PHE A 11 -1.49 -12.36 -23.58
C PHE A 11 -2.47 -11.30 -24.11
N PRO A 12 -3.78 -11.43 -23.80
CA PRO A 12 -4.78 -10.45 -24.20
C PRO A 12 -4.64 -9.14 -23.41
N MET A 13 -4.90 -8.01 -24.08
CA MET A 13 -4.92 -6.68 -23.45
C MET A 13 -6.27 -6.00 -23.63
N SER A 14 -6.60 -5.63 -24.87
CA SER A 14 -7.83 -4.91 -25.22
C SER A 14 -8.42 -5.52 -26.48
N ASN A 15 -9.73 -5.78 -26.45
CA ASN A 15 -10.48 -6.38 -27.56
C ASN A 15 -11.16 -5.33 -28.47
N ALA A 16 -11.05 -4.05 -28.12
CA ALA A 16 -11.72 -2.94 -28.81
C ALA A 16 -10.75 -1.79 -29.14
N ALA A 17 -9.52 -2.13 -29.52
CA ALA A 17 -8.51 -1.14 -29.91
C ALA A 17 -8.70 -0.70 -31.37
N SER A 18 -8.60 0.61 -31.62
CA SER A 18 -8.48 1.17 -32.97
C SER A 18 -7.01 1.33 -33.37
N LEU A 19 -6.73 1.59 -34.66
CA LEU A 19 -5.36 1.89 -35.11
C LEU A 19 -4.73 3.09 -34.37
N GLY A 20 -5.55 4.04 -33.92
CA GLY A 20 -5.09 5.21 -33.15
C GLY A 20 -4.64 4.87 -31.73
N ASP A 21 -5.06 3.72 -31.19
CA ASP A 21 -4.73 3.30 -29.82
C ASP A 21 -3.40 2.53 -29.74
N PHE A 22 -2.82 2.12 -30.87
CA PHE A 22 -1.64 1.24 -30.90
C PHE A 22 -0.43 1.81 -30.17
N GLU A 23 -0.22 3.13 -30.19
CA GLU A 23 0.88 3.75 -29.44
C GLU A 23 0.68 3.61 -27.92
N ARG A 24 -0.56 3.84 -27.44
CA ARG A 24 -0.92 3.68 -26.03
C ARG A 24 -0.82 2.22 -25.62
N ASP A 25 -1.35 1.32 -26.44
CA ASP A 25 -1.31 -0.11 -26.18
C ASP A 25 0.12 -0.64 -26.17
N GLN A 26 0.99 -0.11 -27.04
CA GLN A 26 2.41 -0.48 -27.04
C GLN A 26 3.11 -0.05 -25.75
N LYS A 27 2.80 1.14 -25.21
CA LYS A 27 3.31 1.57 -23.90
C LYS A 27 2.83 0.67 -22.77
N ASN A 28 1.55 0.31 -22.77
CA ASN A 28 0.97 -0.62 -21.78
C ASN A 28 1.62 -2.02 -21.88
N CYS A 29 1.81 -2.51 -23.11
CA CYS A 29 2.47 -3.79 -23.39
C CYS A 29 3.91 -3.81 -22.87
N ASN A 30 4.68 -2.73 -23.12
CA ASN A 30 6.03 -2.58 -22.59
C ASN A 30 6.06 -2.52 -21.06
N SER A 31 5.08 -1.84 -20.43
CA SER A 31 5.02 -1.73 -18.97
C SER A 31 4.71 -3.06 -18.26
N SER A 32 4.15 -4.04 -18.98
CA SER A 32 3.81 -5.34 -18.41
C SER A 32 5.05 -6.20 -18.13
N CYS A 33 6.10 -6.05 -18.93
CA CYS A 33 7.35 -6.82 -18.80
C CYS A 33 8.56 -5.90 -19.06
N PRO A 34 8.87 -4.99 -18.12
CA PRO A 34 9.99 -4.07 -18.26
C PRO A 34 11.31 -4.85 -18.41
N GLY A 35 12.19 -4.38 -19.30
CA GLY A 35 13.47 -5.03 -19.59
C GLY A 35 13.39 -6.17 -20.61
N THR A 36 12.21 -6.45 -21.19
CA THR A 36 12.07 -7.35 -22.34
C THR A 36 11.45 -6.64 -23.53
N GLU A 37 11.78 -7.10 -24.74
CA GLU A 37 11.18 -6.55 -25.96
C GLU A 37 9.75 -7.08 -26.15
N MET A 38 8.80 -6.16 -26.07
CA MET A 38 7.37 -6.42 -26.14
C MET A 38 6.79 -5.73 -27.37
N GLN A 39 5.80 -6.35 -28.02
CA GLN A 39 5.19 -5.83 -29.23
C GLN A 39 3.69 -6.11 -29.27
N VAL A 40 2.92 -5.12 -29.72
CA VAL A 40 1.47 -5.28 -29.89
C VAL A 40 1.18 -5.94 -31.23
N PHE A 41 0.37 -7.00 -31.18
CA PHE A 41 -0.21 -7.68 -32.32
C PHE A 41 -1.73 -7.56 -32.28
N TYR A 42 -2.38 -7.42 -33.43
CA TYR A 42 -3.83 -7.28 -33.52
C TYR A 42 -4.42 -8.26 -34.54
N THR A 43 -5.67 -8.63 -34.32
CA THR A 43 -6.50 -9.36 -35.31
C THR A 43 -7.57 -8.42 -35.84
N ARG A 44 -8.10 -8.70 -37.02
CA ARG A 44 -9.22 -7.92 -37.61
C ARG A 44 -10.55 -8.66 -37.47
N GLY A 45 -10.53 -9.98 -37.41
CA GLY A 45 -11.69 -10.84 -37.23
C GLY A 45 -11.86 -11.34 -35.80
N ILE A 46 -13.11 -11.65 -35.46
CA ILE A 46 -13.45 -12.43 -34.26
C ILE A 46 -13.20 -13.90 -34.60
N GLY A 47 -12.26 -14.53 -33.90
CA GLY A 47 -11.93 -15.96 -34.09
C GLY A 47 -10.75 -16.25 -35.02
N ASP A 48 -10.00 -15.23 -35.44
CA ASP A 48 -8.73 -15.42 -36.15
C ASP A 48 -7.74 -16.19 -35.26
N ASP A 49 -6.94 -17.08 -35.86
CA ASP A 49 -5.88 -17.77 -35.13
C ASP A 49 -4.81 -16.76 -34.70
N SER A 50 -4.22 -17.05 -33.53
CA SER A 50 -3.01 -16.42 -33.04
C SER A 50 -1.87 -16.37 -34.06
N ALA A 51 -1.80 -17.31 -35.00
CA ALA A 51 -0.77 -17.34 -36.05
C ALA A 51 -0.88 -16.17 -37.04
N ASP A 52 -2.10 -15.71 -37.30
CA ASP A 52 -2.43 -14.70 -38.31
C ASP A 52 -2.48 -13.28 -37.73
N MET A 53 -2.25 -13.12 -36.42
CA MET A 53 -2.18 -11.81 -35.79
C MET A 53 -1.11 -10.96 -36.46
N THR A 54 -1.41 -9.71 -36.76
CA THR A 54 -0.49 -8.80 -37.43
C THR A 54 0.22 -7.91 -36.42
N SER A 55 1.55 -7.79 -36.52
CA SER A 55 2.34 -6.85 -35.73
C SER A 55 1.94 -5.40 -36.06
N SER A 56 1.66 -4.61 -35.03
CA SER A 56 1.39 -3.17 -35.16
C SER A 56 2.62 -2.37 -35.62
N ALA A 57 3.84 -2.89 -35.40
CA ALA A 57 5.08 -2.19 -35.74
C ALA A 57 5.65 -2.60 -37.11
N THR A 58 5.61 -3.89 -37.45
CA THR A 58 6.24 -4.41 -38.68
C THR A 58 5.23 -4.79 -39.77
N GLY A 59 3.96 -4.94 -39.42
CA GLY A 59 2.92 -5.43 -40.33
C GLY A 59 3.04 -6.91 -40.70
N ARG A 60 3.97 -7.65 -40.09
CA ARG A 60 4.17 -9.08 -40.33
C ARG A 60 3.26 -9.94 -39.43
N PRO A 61 2.85 -11.13 -39.88
CA PRO A 61 2.09 -12.05 -39.06
C PRO A 61 2.94 -12.62 -37.90
N TYR A 62 2.29 -13.02 -36.82
CA TYR A 62 2.94 -13.60 -35.65
C TYR A 62 3.66 -14.92 -35.99
N SER A 63 3.14 -15.71 -36.94
CA SER A 63 3.79 -16.92 -37.45
C SER A 63 5.16 -16.69 -38.10
N GLU A 64 5.45 -15.48 -38.60
CA GLU A 64 6.78 -15.12 -39.14
C GLU A 64 7.80 -14.76 -38.05
N LEU A 65 7.37 -14.58 -36.80
CA LEU A 65 8.27 -14.31 -35.70
C LEU A 65 9.14 -15.55 -35.45
N PRO A 66 10.49 -15.46 -35.45
CA PRO A 66 11.36 -16.62 -35.24
C PRO A 66 11.13 -17.35 -33.92
N THR A 67 10.58 -16.65 -32.93
CA THR A 67 10.27 -17.16 -31.59
C THR A 67 8.79 -17.51 -31.41
N ALA A 68 7.99 -17.52 -32.47
CA ALA A 68 6.57 -17.84 -32.39
C ALA A 68 6.34 -19.19 -31.70
N TYR A 69 5.44 -19.20 -30.73
CA TYR A 69 5.05 -20.36 -29.93
C TYR A 69 6.18 -21.11 -29.20
N LEU A 70 7.40 -20.55 -29.07
CA LEU A 70 8.47 -21.23 -28.33
C LEU A 70 8.05 -21.53 -26.88
N TYR A 71 7.32 -20.63 -26.24
CA TYR A 71 6.78 -20.85 -24.90
C TYR A 71 5.86 -22.09 -24.75
N LYS A 72 5.31 -22.63 -25.85
CA LYS A 72 4.46 -23.83 -25.86
C LYS A 72 5.25 -25.12 -26.03
N GLN A 73 6.50 -25.03 -26.46
CA GLN A 73 7.33 -26.19 -26.71
C GLN A 73 8.02 -26.60 -25.39
N PRO A 74 7.85 -27.85 -24.93
CA PRO A 74 8.42 -28.28 -23.65
C PRO A 74 9.95 -28.44 -23.70
N GLU A 75 10.52 -28.60 -24.90
CA GLU A 75 11.96 -28.84 -25.09
C GLU A 75 12.79 -27.54 -25.21
N THR A 76 12.15 -26.40 -25.48
CA THR A 76 12.86 -25.12 -25.59
C THR A 76 12.91 -24.42 -24.25
N LEU A 77 14.13 -24.34 -23.71
CA LEU A 77 14.42 -23.55 -22.53
C LEU A 77 14.27 -22.07 -22.85
N ARG A 78 13.42 -21.39 -22.09
CA ARG A 78 13.27 -19.93 -22.16
C ARG A 78 14.61 -19.28 -21.83
N PRO A 79 15.12 -18.32 -22.63
CA PRO A 79 16.32 -17.58 -22.28
C PRO A 79 16.17 -16.94 -20.89
N PRO A 80 17.20 -16.96 -20.03
CA PRO A 80 17.10 -16.44 -18.67
C PRO A 80 16.77 -14.93 -18.62
N ALA A 81 17.16 -14.19 -19.65
CA ALA A 81 16.84 -12.76 -19.81
C ALA A 81 15.42 -12.50 -20.38
N CYS A 82 14.70 -13.54 -20.79
CA CYS A 82 13.39 -13.42 -21.41
C CYS A 82 12.29 -13.70 -20.37
N GLY A 83 11.82 -12.67 -19.68
CA GLY A 83 10.76 -12.78 -18.68
C GLY A 83 10.34 -11.42 -18.12
N CYS A 84 9.17 -11.33 -17.51
CA CYS A 84 8.67 -10.08 -16.91
C CYS A 84 9.32 -9.75 -15.56
N ASN A 85 10.24 -10.61 -15.09
CA ASN A 85 11.08 -10.44 -13.92
C ASN A 85 12.54 -10.77 -14.26
N ALA A 86 12.97 -10.46 -15.50
CA ALA A 86 14.37 -10.65 -15.86
C ALA A 86 15.24 -9.90 -14.84
N ALA A 87 16.32 -10.54 -14.36
CA ALA A 87 17.26 -9.90 -13.46
C ALA A 87 17.88 -8.70 -14.18
N GLN A 88 17.59 -7.51 -13.71
CA GLN A 88 18.03 -6.27 -14.34
C GLN A 88 18.63 -5.36 -13.27
N ASN A 89 19.62 -4.56 -13.67
CA ASN A 89 20.24 -3.55 -12.82
C ASN A 89 19.34 -2.30 -12.71
N PHE A 90 18.04 -2.45 -12.50
CA PHE A 90 17.12 -1.35 -12.25
C PHE A 90 16.28 -1.63 -11.00
N GLU A 91 15.95 -0.57 -10.28
CA GLU A 91 15.14 -0.62 -9.06
C GLU A 91 13.75 -0.05 -9.35
N ILE A 92 12.70 -0.82 -9.03
CA ILE A 92 11.33 -0.36 -9.15
C ILE A 92 11.04 0.51 -7.91
N ILE A 93 11.20 1.82 -8.06
CA ILE A 93 11.02 2.80 -6.96
C ILE A 93 9.53 2.93 -6.56
N ALA A 94 8.60 2.58 -7.45
CA ALA A 94 7.16 2.66 -7.21
C ALA A 94 6.47 1.30 -7.41
N GLY A 95 5.92 0.76 -6.32
CA GLY A 95 5.30 -0.57 -6.25
C GLY A 95 5.79 -1.32 -5.01
N ASN A 96 5.08 -2.36 -4.57
CA ASN A 96 5.56 -3.21 -3.48
C ASN A 96 6.84 -3.92 -3.99
N PRO A 97 8.01 -3.75 -3.36
CA PRO A 97 9.22 -4.43 -3.80
C PRO A 97 9.00 -5.95 -3.78
N PRO A 98 9.57 -6.71 -4.73
CA PRO A 98 9.62 -8.16 -4.58
C PRO A 98 10.30 -8.49 -3.26
N SER A 99 9.72 -9.43 -2.48
CA SER A 99 10.33 -9.85 -1.22
C SER A 99 11.75 -10.35 -1.51
N PRO A 100 12.79 -9.85 -0.80
CA PRO A 100 14.17 -10.26 -1.01
C PRO A 100 14.42 -11.76 -0.81
N GLU A 101 13.47 -12.50 -0.21
CA GLU A 101 13.54 -13.96 -0.04
C GLU A 101 13.36 -14.80 -1.32
N GLN A 102 13.00 -14.21 -2.47
CA GLN A 102 12.81 -15.00 -3.70
C GLN A 102 14.10 -15.27 -4.51
N THR A 103 15.27 -14.84 -4.04
CA THR A 103 16.52 -15.01 -4.79
C THR A 103 17.26 -16.32 -4.49
N GLU A 104 16.85 -17.09 -3.48
CA GLU A 104 17.47 -18.39 -3.17
C GLU A 104 16.40 -19.45 -2.84
N ALA A 105 15.66 -19.90 -3.85
CA ALA A 105 14.94 -21.17 -3.75
C ALA A 105 15.90 -22.30 -4.15
N ASP A 106 16.73 -22.72 -3.20
CA ASP A 106 17.29 -24.06 -3.20
C ASP A 106 16.13 -25.07 -3.24
N VAL A 107 16.30 -26.10 -4.05
CA VAL A 107 15.29 -27.11 -4.33
C VAL A 107 15.24 -28.06 -3.14
N GLU A 108 14.45 -27.73 -2.12
CA GLU A 108 14.03 -28.75 -1.15
C GLU A 108 12.54 -28.66 -0.80
N THR A 109 11.87 -29.75 -1.16
CA THR A 109 10.44 -30.02 -1.10
C THR A 109 9.90 -29.93 0.33
N LYS A 110 9.41 -28.76 0.75
CA LYS A 110 8.35 -28.63 1.76
C LYS A 110 7.31 -27.63 1.28
N PRO A 111 6.00 -27.94 1.38
CA PRO A 111 4.97 -26.95 1.07
C PRO A 111 4.99 -25.90 2.17
N LEU A 112 5.74 -24.81 1.93
CA LEU A 112 5.65 -23.58 2.67
C LEU A 112 4.27 -22.98 2.36
N ILE A 113 3.31 -23.20 3.24
CA ILE A 113 2.06 -22.44 3.24
C ILE A 113 2.46 -21.03 3.66
N PRO A 114 2.39 -20.01 2.78
CA PRO A 114 2.72 -18.65 3.18
C PRO A 114 1.68 -18.20 4.20
N ALA A 115 2.14 -17.87 5.41
CA ALA A 115 1.27 -17.26 6.41
C ALA A 115 0.85 -15.86 5.91
N PRO A 116 -0.45 -15.54 5.89
CA PRO A 116 -0.89 -14.21 5.47
C PRO A 116 -0.40 -13.17 6.47
N VAL A 117 0.55 -12.33 6.05
CA VAL A 117 0.92 -11.13 6.79
C VAL A 117 -0.17 -10.09 6.57
N ALA A 118 -0.65 -9.45 7.64
CA ALA A 118 -1.59 -8.36 7.54
C ALA A 118 -0.94 -7.23 6.73
N LYS A 119 -1.51 -6.92 5.56
CA LYS A 119 -1.06 -5.80 4.74
C LYS A 119 -1.43 -4.50 5.44
N ALA A 120 -0.50 -3.55 5.46
CA ALA A 120 -0.80 -2.18 5.86
C ALA A 120 -1.88 -1.60 4.93
N ASP A 121 -2.88 -0.92 5.50
CA ASP A 121 -3.95 -0.30 4.75
C ASP A 121 -3.40 0.88 3.93
N GLN A 122 -3.48 0.77 2.60
CA GLN A 122 -2.99 1.78 1.67
C GLN A 122 -3.80 3.09 1.73
N GLY A 123 -4.98 3.07 2.34
CA GLY A 123 -5.82 4.25 2.57
C GLY A 123 -5.60 4.92 3.92
N ALA A 124 -4.68 4.43 4.76
CA ALA A 124 -4.43 5.01 6.07
C ALA A 124 -3.80 6.40 5.92
N ASP A 125 -4.40 7.39 6.59
CA ASP A 125 -3.85 8.72 6.72
C ASP A 125 -2.60 8.68 7.62
N PRO A 126 -1.66 9.64 7.46
CA PRO A 126 -0.39 9.64 8.18
C PRO A 126 -0.54 9.61 9.71
N GLU A 127 -1.63 10.18 10.24
CA GLU A 127 -1.93 10.17 11.68
C GLU A 127 -2.32 8.76 12.16
N THR A 128 -3.06 8.00 11.36
CA THR A 128 -3.39 6.59 11.70
C THR A 128 -2.13 5.73 11.73
N LEU A 129 -1.19 5.95 10.81
CA LEU A 129 0.09 5.24 10.82
C LEU A 129 0.94 5.61 12.05
N ALA A 130 1.00 6.89 12.42
CA ALA A 130 1.71 7.35 13.60
C ALA A 130 1.11 6.77 14.90
N ASN A 131 -0.21 6.63 14.98
CA ASN A 131 -0.87 5.99 16.12
C ASN A 131 -0.54 4.49 16.22
N VAL A 132 -0.43 3.80 15.08
CA VAL A 132 -0.03 2.38 15.04
C VAL A 132 1.44 2.21 15.44
N GLU A 133 2.34 3.05 14.92
CA GLU A 133 3.76 3.06 15.29
C GLU A 133 3.99 3.42 16.76
N GLY A 134 3.18 4.34 17.29
CA GLY A 134 3.19 4.72 18.70
C GLY A 134 2.45 3.77 19.65
N GLU A 135 2.01 2.61 19.16
CA GLU A 135 1.20 1.62 19.91
C GLU A 135 -0.02 2.25 20.63
N LEU A 136 -0.58 3.34 20.10
CA LEU A 136 -1.71 4.04 20.69
C LEU A 136 -3.01 3.32 20.34
N ASP A 137 -3.21 2.18 20.97
CA ASP A 137 -4.38 1.34 20.77
C ASP A 137 -5.54 1.71 21.72
N ARG A 138 -6.71 1.12 21.47
CA ARG A 138 -7.90 1.40 22.29
C ARG A 138 -7.71 0.99 23.75
N GLU A 139 -6.86 0.00 24.04
CA GLU A 139 -6.53 -0.33 25.42
C GLU A 139 -5.60 0.69 26.07
N ALA A 140 -4.56 1.16 25.38
CA ALA A 140 -3.69 2.23 25.86
C ALA A 140 -4.48 3.49 26.19
N ILE A 141 -5.42 3.89 25.33
CA ILE A 141 -6.30 5.04 25.59
C ILE A 141 -7.16 4.80 26.85
N LYS A 142 -7.72 3.60 27.04
CA LYS A 142 -8.48 3.27 28.25
C LYS A 142 -7.62 3.32 29.52
N ARG A 143 -6.36 2.88 29.45
CA ARG A 143 -5.41 2.93 30.58
C ARG A 143 -5.06 4.38 30.94
N LEU A 144 -4.84 5.23 29.94
CA LEU A 144 -4.49 6.64 30.13
C LEU A 144 -5.69 7.50 30.55
N ALA A 145 -6.90 7.14 30.12
CA ALA A 145 -8.14 7.85 30.46
C ALA A 145 -8.64 7.58 31.89
N VAL A 146 -7.95 6.73 32.68
CA VAL A 146 -8.28 6.55 34.09
C VAL A 146 -7.96 7.84 34.84
N LYS A 147 -9.01 8.54 35.25
CA LYS A 147 -8.91 9.74 36.08
C LYS A 147 -8.15 9.36 37.37
N PRO A 148 -7.04 10.03 37.72
CA PRO A 148 -6.38 9.76 38.99
C PRO A 148 -7.40 9.98 40.12
N SER A 149 -7.56 8.96 40.96
CA SER A 149 -8.40 9.07 42.15
C SER A 149 -7.95 10.30 42.95
N PRO A 150 -8.85 11.18 43.40
CA PRO A 150 -8.44 12.35 44.14
C PRO A 150 -7.64 11.88 45.36
N THR A 151 -6.36 12.26 45.42
CA THR A 151 -5.60 12.18 46.67
C THR A 151 -6.45 12.89 47.71
N THR A 152 -6.98 12.14 48.68
CA THR A 152 -7.81 12.68 49.75
C THR A 152 -7.07 13.86 50.37
N LEU A 153 -7.54 15.08 50.08
CA LEU A 153 -7.00 16.28 50.70
C LEU A 153 -7.12 16.08 52.21
N PRO A 154 -6.04 16.23 53.00
CA PRO A 154 -6.14 16.12 54.44
C PRO A 154 -7.16 17.13 54.99
N PRO A 155 -7.81 16.80 56.12
CA PRO A 155 -8.87 17.61 56.71
C PRO A 155 -8.43 19.06 56.96
N PRO A 156 -9.37 20.03 56.89
CA PRO A 156 -9.08 21.45 57.05
C PRO A 156 -8.48 21.68 58.45
N GLY A 157 -7.19 21.93 58.50
CA GLY A 157 -6.41 22.01 59.75
C GLY A 157 -4.98 21.47 59.62
N ARG A 158 -4.72 20.58 58.65
CA ARG A 158 -3.36 20.08 58.33
C ARG A 158 -2.81 20.59 56.99
N ARG A 159 -3.52 21.50 56.33
CA ARG A 159 -3.11 22.08 55.05
C ARG A 159 -2.08 23.19 55.29
N LYS A 160 -0.78 22.89 55.16
CA LYS A 160 0.27 23.92 55.15
C LYS A 160 0.32 24.60 53.79
N VAL A 161 -0.53 25.61 53.59
CA VAL A 161 -0.44 26.50 52.43
C VAL A 161 0.52 27.64 52.78
N ARG A 162 1.64 27.77 52.05
CA ARG A 162 2.49 28.96 52.16
C ARG A 162 1.86 30.08 51.34
N VAL A 163 1.34 31.09 52.01
CA VAL A 163 0.89 32.32 51.34
C VAL A 163 2.14 33.09 50.92
N VAL A 164 2.32 33.24 49.61
CA VAL A 164 3.41 34.04 49.04
C VAL A 164 2.79 35.22 48.29
N GLY A 165 2.83 36.39 48.90
CA GLY A 165 2.30 37.63 48.35
C GLY A 165 1.82 38.58 49.46
N PRO A 166 1.74 39.91 49.19
CA PRO A 166 1.23 40.86 50.18
C PRO A 166 -0.23 40.57 50.52
N THR A 167 -0.56 40.61 51.80
CA THR A 167 -1.89 40.28 52.34
C THR A 167 -2.92 41.33 51.89
N PHE A 168 -3.80 40.96 50.96
CA PHE A 168 -4.87 41.84 50.45
C PHE A 168 -6.24 41.58 51.07
N LEU A 169 -6.42 40.46 51.80
CA LEU A 169 -7.67 40.06 52.43
C LEU A 169 -7.48 39.91 53.94
N PRO A 170 -8.40 40.41 54.78
CA PRO A 170 -8.32 40.25 56.24
C PRO A 170 -8.45 38.78 56.66
N ASP A 171 -7.91 38.47 57.85
CA ASP A 171 -7.96 37.12 58.41
C ASP A 171 -9.39 36.58 58.49
N PRO A 172 -9.59 35.26 58.29
CA PRO A 172 -10.92 34.65 58.16
C PRO A 172 -11.82 34.82 59.39
N GLU A 173 -11.27 35.10 60.57
CA GLU A 173 -12.07 35.38 61.78
C GLU A 173 -12.63 36.81 61.82
N ALA A 174 -12.07 37.72 61.02
CA ALA A 174 -12.57 39.09 60.84
C ALA A 174 -13.44 39.25 59.59
N ALA A 175 -13.63 38.19 58.79
CA ALA A 175 -14.49 38.20 57.62
C ALA A 175 -15.96 38.25 58.05
N THR A 176 -16.64 39.35 57.77
CA THR A 176 -18.09 39.46 57.94
C THR A 176 -18.78 38.48 57.00
N ASP A 177 -19.73 37.69 57.49
CA ASP A 177 -20.45 36.67 56.73
C ASP A 177 -21.28 37.30 55.59
N LEU A 178 -20.66 37.44 54.42
CA LEU A 178 -21.33 37.86 53.20
C LEU A 178 -21.93 36.63 52.52
N GLN A 179 -23.09 36.18 53.01
CA GLN A 179 -23.90 35.22 52.28
C GLN A 179 -24.37 35.84 50.95
N ALA A 180 -23.99 35.21 49.84
CA ALA A 180 -24.54 35.52 48.54
C ALA A 180 -26.06 35.21 48.55
N PRO A 181 -26.93 36.14 48.11
CA PRO A 181 -28.36 35.87 48.07
C PRO A 181 -28.67 34.70 47.11
N ALA A 182 -29.61 33.85 47.51
CA ALA A 182 -30.01 32.69 46.72
C ALA A 182 -30.53 33.12 45.33
N PRO A 183 -30.25 32.33 44.27
CA PRO A 183 -30.73 32.64 42.93
C PRO A 183 -32.26 32.66 42.90
N LYS A 184 -32.84 33.76 42.39
CA LYS A 184 -34.29 33.84 42.13
C LYS A 184 -34.68 32.80 41.07
N ALA A 185 -35.72 32.02 41.34
CA ALA A 185 -36.35 31.18 40.33
C ALA A 185 -36.91 32.08 39.21
N ALA A 186 -36.58 31.74 37.96
CA ALA A 186 -37.08 32.39 36.75
C ALA A 186 -38.58 32.04 36.53
N PRO A 187 -39.37 32.92 35.88
CA PRO A 187 -40.81 32.75 35.69
C PRO A 187 -41.20 31.61 34.76
#